data_AF-A0A8B8CTH5-F1
#
_entry.id   AF-A0A8B8CTH5-F1
#
_cell.length_a   1.000
_cell.length_b   1.000
_cell.length_c   1.000
_cell.angle_alpha   90.00
_cell.angle_beta   90.00
_cell.angle_gamma   90.00
#
_symmetry.space_group_name_H-M   'P 1'
#
loop_
_entity.id
_entity.type
_entity.pdbx_description
1 polymer ?
#
loop_
_entity_poly.entity_id
_entity_poly.type
_entity_poly.pdbx_seq_one_letter_code
_entity_poly.pdbx_strand_id
1 'polypeptide(L)'
;MEQFPIRMSDWLFKVMEELARRNELNAEYLGMLKETEVDKNHVDAVIWKFCDLDVHPQDRFVTRRELLFVVATVKPMEHCLAPFLDLCDANKDRKISLYEWGGCLGLNQDKIQDKCAAVHKKGRR
;
A
#
# COMPACT_ATOMS: atom_id res chain seq x y z
N MET A 1 -4.61 -20.96 -1.07
CA MET A 1 -3.93 -19.75 -0.54
C MET A 1 -4.23 -18.50 -1.36
N GLU A 2 -5.29 -18.47 -2.19
CA GLU A 2 -5.57 -17.35 -3.13
C GLU A 2 -6.40 -16.20 -2.53
N GLN A 3 -7.01 -16.38 -1.35
CA GLN A 3 -7.89 -15.37 -0.76
C GLN A 3 -7.16 -14.30 0.04
N PHE A 4 -5.92 -14.55 0.45
CA PHE A 4 -5.18 -13.61 1.30
C PHE A 4 -4.91 -12.27 0.61
N PRO A 5 -4.40 -12.23 -0.65
CA PRO A 5 -4.06 -10.95 -1.26
C PRO A 5 -5.28 -10.08 -1.57
N ILE A 6 -6.38 -10.70 -2.02
CA ILE A 6 -7.65 -10.01 -2.27
C ILE A 6 -8.25 -9.48 -0.95
N ARG A 7 -8.22 -10.27 0.12
CA ARG A 7 -8.67 -9.78 1.44
C ARG A 7 -7.79 -8.67 1.98
N MET A 8 -6.49 -8.69 1.64
CA MET A 8 -5.57 -7.64 2.03
C MET A 8 -5.88 -6.33 1.29
N SER A 9 -6.21 -6.35 -0.02
CA SER A 9 -6.64 -5.14 -0.72
C SER A 9 -7.96 -4.58 -0.15
N ASP A 10 -8.93 -5.44 0.13
CA ASP A 10 -10.20 -5.03 0.76
C ASP A 10 -9.95 -4.43 2.15
N TRP A 11 -9.08 -5.06 2.93
CA TRP A 11 -8.69 -4.58 4.25
C TRP A 11 -7.99 -3.21 4.18
N LEU A 12 -7.09 -3.01 3.22
CA LEU A 12 -6.42 -1.72 3.01
C LEU A 12 -7.43 -0.62 2.67
N PHE A 13 -8.43 -0.92 1.84
CA PHE A 13 -9.53 0.02 1.57
C PHE A 13 -10.29 0.38 2.85
N LYS A 14 -10.65 -0.61 3.69
CA LYS A 14 -11.31 -0.36 4.97
C LYS A 14 -10.46 0.47 5.93
N VAL A 15 -9.15 0.23 6.00
CA VAL A 15 -8.24 1.06 6.79
C VAL A 15 -8.24 2.50 6.28
N MET A 16 -8.19 2.71 4.96
CA MET A 16 -8.23 4.04 4.36
C MET A 16 -9.55 4.77 4.67
N GLU A 17 -10.70 4.09 4.59
CA GLU A 17 -12.01 4.62 4.99
C GLU A 17 -12.06 4.99 6.49
N GLU A 18 -11.51 4.13 7.36
CA GLU A 18 -11.44 4.37 8.81
C GLU A 18 -10.60 5.61 9.14
N LEU A 19 -9.42 5.74 8.53
CA LEU A 19 -8.53 6.89 8.71
C LEU A 19 -9.18 8.18 8.21
N ALA A 20 -9.86 8.12 7.07
CA ALA A 20 -10.63 9.25 6.55
C ALA A 20 -11.72 9.70 7.53
N ARG A 21 -12.47 8.74 8.10
CA ARG A 21 -13.53 9.04 9.08
C ARG A 21 -13.00 9.67 10.37
N ARG A 22 -11.80 9.30 10.79
CA ARG A 22 -11.13 9.84 11.98
C ARG A 22 -10.42 11.17 11.73
N ASN A 23 -10.44 11.68 10.49
CA ASN A 23 -9.64 12.83 10.05
C ASN A 23 -8.13 12.63 10.23
N GLU A 24 -7.66 11.38 10.16
CA GLU A 24 -6.24 11.01 10.24
C GLU A 24 -5.64 10.81 8.84
N LEU A 25 -6.45 10.93 7.79
CA LEU A 25 -6.02 10.82 6.40
C LEU A 25 -5.75 12.20 5.80
N ASN A 26 -4.58 12.38 5.18
CA ASN A 26 -4.22 13.65 4.55
C ASN A 26 -5.14 14.02 3.38
N ALA A 27 -5.25 15.32 3.08
CA ALA A 27 -6.12 15.85 2.03
C ALA A 27 -5.83 15.24 0.65
N GLU A 28 -4.57 14.90 0.37
CA GLU A 28 -4.13 14.25 -0.87
C GLU A 28 -4.75 12.86 -1.02
N TYR A 29 -4.75 12.11 0.07
CA TYR A 29 -5.25 10.74 0.13
C TYR A 29 -6.79 10.70 0.19
N LEU A 30 -7.44 11.71 0.76
CA LEU A 30 -8.90 11.88 0.64
C LEU A 30 -9.36 12.04 -0.81
N GLY A 31 -8.55 12.68 -1.66
CA GLY A 31 -8.81 12.76 -3.10
C GLY A 31 -8.78 11.38 -3.76
N MET A 32 -7.77 10.56 -3.44
CA MET A 32 -7.67 9.19 -3.93
C MET A 32 -8.84 8.32 -3.47
N LEU A 33 -9.27 8.43 -2.21
CA LEU A 33 -10.39 7.65 -1.69
C LEU A 33 -11.68 7.85 -2.51
N LYS A 34 -11.96 9.08 -2.93
CA LYS A 34 -13.11 9.40 -3.79
C LYS A 34 -13.03 8.77 -5.19
N GLU A 35 -11.82 8.58 -5.71
CA GLU A 35 -11.57 7.86 -6.96
C GLU A 35 -11.75 6.34 -6.75
N THR A 36 -11.32 5.81 -5.59
CA THR A 36 -11.42 4.39 -5.23
C THR A 36 -12.87 3.90 -5.10
N GLU A 37 -13.82 4.73 -4.66
CA GLU A 37 -15.24 4.33 -4.55
C GLU A 37 -15.85 3.87 -5.89
N VAL A 38 -15.22 4.23 -7.02
CA VAL A 38 -15.64 3.87 -8.38
C VAL A 38 -14.96 2.58 -8.87
N ASP A 39 -13.74 2.28 -8.43
CA ASP A 39 -12.99 1.07 -8.83
C ASP A 39 -13.13 -0.04 -7.78
N LYS A 40 -13.88 -1.09 -8.14
CA LYS A 40 -14.10 -2.29 -7.30
C LYS A 40 -12.81 -3.02 -6.92
N ASN A 41 -11.70 -2.75 -7.61
CA ASN A 41 -10.42 -3.40 -7.35
C ASN A 41 -9.57 -2.69 -6.29
N HIS A 42 -10.06 -1.59 -5.69
CA HIS A 42 -9.36 -0.86 -4.62
C HIS A 42 -7.92 -0.45 -4.96
N VAL A 43 -7.66 -0.19 -6.25
CA VAL A 43 -6.33 0.12 -6.80
C VAL A 43 -5.66 1.28 -6.07
N ASP A 44 -6.42 2.36 -5.85
CA ASP A 44 -5.93 3.55 -5.18
C ASP A 44 -5.63 3.35 -3.70
N ALA A 45 -6.33 2.44 -3.00
CA ALA A 45 -6.00 2.07 -1.61
C ALA A 45 -4.68 1.29 -1.53
N VAL A 46 -4.41 0.45 -2.53
CA VAL A 46 -3.16 -0.30 -2.64
C VAL A 46 -1.98 0.64 -2.95
N ILE A 47 -2.16 1.57 -3.89
CA ILE A 47 -1.16 2.60 -4.23
C ILE A 47 -0.92 3.52 -3.04
N TRP A 48 -2.00 3.98 -2.38
CA TRP A 48 -1.93 4.77 -1.16
C TRP A 48 -1.01 4.12 -0.13
N LYS A 49 -1.26 2.84 0.16
CA LYS A 49 -0.49 2.16 1.20
C LYS A 49 0.98 2.02 0.82
N PHE A 50 1.27 1.80 -0.46
CA PHE A 50 2.64 1.78 -0.95
C PHE A 50 3.35 3.12 -0.71
N CYS A 51 2.73 4.23 -1.11
CA CYS A 51 3.31 5.56 -0.90
C CYS A 51 3.47 5.89 0.59
N ASP A 52 2.54 5.46 1.43
CA ASP A 52 2.61 5.63 2.89
C ASP A 52 3.78 4.84 3.52
N LEU A 53 4.22 3.75 2.89
CA LEU A 53 5.35 2.93 3.33
C LEU A 53 6.70 3.45 2.80
N ASP A 54 6.73 4.01 1.58
CA ASP A 54 7.91 4.62 0.93
C ASP A 54 8.24 5.99 1.56
N VAL A 55 8.90 5.97 2.73
CA VAL A 55 9.13 7.18 3.54
C VAL A 55 10.61 7.55 3.64
N HIS A 56 11.53 6.58 3.74
CA HIS A 56 12.94 6.92 3.92
C HIS A 56 13.94 5.83 3.46
N PRO A 57 14.63 6.03 2.32
CA PRO A 57 14.46 7.11 1.35
C PRO A 57 13.16 6.96 0.55
N GLN A 58 12.61 8.06 0.02
CA GLN A 58 11.52 7.99 -0.96
C GLN A 58 12.08 7.57 -2.33
N ASP A 59 12.37 6.28 -2.51
CA ASP A 59 13.05 5.73 -3.68
C ASP A 59 12.13 4.91 -4.61
N ARG A 60 10.82 4.88 -4.32
CA ARG A 60 9.82 4.06 -5.03
C ARG A 60 10.01 2.56 -4.85
N PHE A 61 10.64 2.19 -3.75
CA PHE A 61 10.71 0.84 -3.28
C PHE A 61 10.36 0.79 -1.80
N VAL A 62 9.71 -0.30 -1.41
CA VAL A 62 9.47 -0.55 0.00
C VAL A 62 10.39 -1.66 0.46
N THR A 63 11.26 -1.34 1.41
CA THR A 63 12.16 -2.32 2.02
C THR A 63 11.47 -3.08 3.16
N ARG A 64 12.00 -4.26 3.50
CA ARG A 64 11.53 -5.03 4.67
C ARG A 64 11.58 -4.20 5.97
N ARG A 65 12.52 -3.24 6.09
CA ARG A 65 12.62 -2.37 7.29
C ARG A 65 11.46 -1.36 7.36
N GLU A 66 11.10 -0.75 6.25
CA GLU A 66 9.96 0.17 6.18
C GLU A 66 8.64 -0.53 6.49
N LEU A 67 8.48 -1.75 5.97
CA LEU A 67 7.33 -2.62 6.28
C LEU A 67 7.27 -3.03 7.75
N LEU A 68 8.40 -3.46 8.33
CA LEU A 68 8.46 -3.88 9.73
C LEU A 68 8.17 -2.74 10.71
N PHE A 69 8.51 -1.49 10.38
CA PHE A 69 8.21 -0.34 11.24
C PHE A 69 6.70 -0.10 11.37
N VAL A 70 5.95 -0.27 10.27
CA VAL A 70 4.49 -0.14 10.25
C VAL A 70 3.80 -1.36 10.86
N VAL A 71 4.40 -2.53 10.81
CA VAL A 71 3.81 -3.76 11.37
C VAL A 71 4.11 -3.90 12.86
N ALA A 72 5.25 -3.40 13.34
CA ALA A 72 5.60 -3.38 14.77
C ALA A 72 4.62 -2.54 15.62
N THR A 73 3.90 -1.60 15.00
CA THR A 73 2.80 -0.85 15.63
C THR A 73 1.45 -1.59 15.52
N VAL A 74 1.31 -2.56 14.60
CA VAL A 74 0.11 -3.37 14.33
C VAL A 74 0.38 -4.85 14.69
N LYS A 75 0.51 -5.11 16.00
CA LYS A 75 1.20 -6.27 16.58
C LYS A 75 0.69 -7.73 16.39
N PRO A 76 -0.43 -8.14 15.73
CA PRO A 76 -0.78 -9.56 15.70
C PRO A 76 -0.39 -10.37 14.45
N MET A 77 0.23 -9.80 13.39
CA MET A 77 0.42 -10.55 12.12
C MET A 77 1.85 -10.60 11.55
N GLU A 78 2.87 -10.26 12.34
CA GLU A 78 4.29 -10.29 11.91
C GLU A 78 4.72 -11.61 11.23
N HIS A 79 4.23 -12.76 11.75
CA HIS A 79 4.57 -14.09 11.22
C HIS A 79 3.94 -14.42 9.86
N CYS A 80 2.81 -13.80 9.52
CA CYS A 80 2.15 -14.01 8.24
C CYS A 80 2.64 -13.02 7.18
N LEU A 81 3.08 -11.85 7.63
CA LEU A 81 3.44 -10.75 6.76
C LEU A 81 4.83 -10.97 6.13
N ALA A 82 5.82 -11.45 6.89
CA ALA A 82 7.15 -11.72 6.35
C ALA A 82 7.16 -12.72 5.17
N PRO A 83 6.54 -13.91 5.25
CA PRO A 83 6.46 -14.84 4.11
C PRO A 83 5.66 -14.27 2.93
N PHE A 84 4.64 -13.46 3.19
CA PHE A 84 3.88 -12.79 2.14
C PHE A 84 4.73 -11.76 1.37
N LEU A 85 5.53 -10.97 2.08
CA LEU A 85 6.44 -10.01 1.43
C LEU A 85 7.54 -10.71 0.62
N ASP A 86 8.06 -11.82 1.13
CA ASP A 86 9.03 -12.65 0.41
C ASP A 86 8.40 -13.29 -0.86
N LEU A 87 7.07 -13.49 -0.89
CA LEU A 87 6.34 -13.91 -2.10
C LEU A 87 6.14 -12.76 -3.09
N CYS A 88 5.98 -11.52 -2.61
CA CYS A 88 5.82 -10.35 -3.47
C CYS A 88 7.14 -9.90 -4.14
N ASP A 89 8.29 -10.15 -3.50
CA ASP A 89 9.63 -9.89 -4.03
C ASP A 89 10.02 -10.93 -5.10
N ALA A 90 9.48 -10.76 -6.31
CA ALA A 90 9.63 -11.71 -7.40
C ALA A 90 11.07 -11.76 -7.95
N ASN A 91 11.75 -10.61 -7.96
CA ASN A 91 13.12 -10.50 -8.48
C ASN A 91 14.20 -10.80 -7.42
N LYS A 92 13.81 -10.96 -6.14
CA LYS A 92 14.65 -11.29 -4.98
C LYS A 92 15.70 -10.24 -4.64
N ASP A 93 15.42 -8.97 -4.92
CA ASP A 93 16.32 -7.86 -4.61
C ASP A 93 16.18 -7.33 -3.17
N ARG A 94 15.26 -7.93 -2.37
CA ARG A 94 14.89 -7.56 -0.99
C ARG A 94 14.18 -6.21 -0.88
N LYS A 95 13.66 -5.72 -1.98
CA LYS A 95 12.80 -4.56 -2.09
C LYS A 95 11.53 -4.96 -2.82
N ILE A 96 10.47 -4.18 -2.64
CA ILE A 96 9.21 -4.39 -3.35
C ILE A 96 8.92 -3.12 -4.14
N SER A 97 8.85 -3.25 -5.46
CA SER A 97 8.39 -2.18 -6.34
C SER A 97 6.86 -2.02 -6.31
N LEU A 98 6.35 -0.88 -6.79
CA LEU A 98 4.90 -0.66 -6.87
C LEU A 98 4.18 -1.74 -7.69
N TYR A 99 4.81 -2.22 -8.77
CA TYR A 99 4.23 -3.25 -9.64
C TYR A 99 4.23 -4.63 -9.00
N GLU A 100 5.28 -4.98 -8.24
CA GLU A 100 5.32 -6.20 -7.44
C GLU A 100 4.27 -6.15 -6.32
N TRP A 101 4.17 -5.03 -5.60
CA TRP A 101 3.17 -4.82 -4.57
C TRP A 101 1.74 -4.96 -5.11
N GLY A 102 1.42 -4.24 -6.19
CA GLY A 102 0.09 -4.30 -6.80
C GLY A 102 -0.23 -5.66 -7.40
N GLY A 103 0.71 -6.27 -8.12
CA GLY A 103 0.54 -7.61 -8.69
C GLY A 103 0.36 -8.68 -7.60
N CYS A 104 1.13 -8.59 -6.51
CA CYS A 104 1.02 -9.50 -5.38
C CYS A 104 -0.36 -9.42 -4.70
N LEU A 105 -0.97 -8.23 -4.67
CA LEU A 105 -2.32 -7.97 -4.15
C LEU A 105 -3.44 -8.24 -5.16
N GLY A 106 -3.11 -8.79 -6.34
CA GLY A 106 -4.10 -9.18 -7.36
C GLY A 106 -4.59 -8.03 -8.23
N LEU A 107 -3.87 -6.91 -8.29
CA LEU A 107 -4.19 -5.84 -9.23
C LEU A 107 -3.70 -6.18 -10.64
N ASN A 108 -4.50 -5.76 -11.63
CA ASN A 108 -4.08 -5.76 -13.02
C ASN A 108 -2.98 -4.70 -13.22
N GLN A 109 -1.85 -5.08 -13.80
CA GLN A 109 -0.72 -4.18 -13.99
C GLN A 109 -1.08 -2.93 -14.82
N ASP A 110 -1.99 -3.06 -15.79
CA ASP A 110 -2.46 -1.94 -16.62
C ASP A 110 -3.20 -0.85 -15.82
N LYS A 111 -3.70 -1.18 -14.63
CA LYS A 111 -4.38 -0.23 -13.75
C LYS A 111 -3.44 0.44 -12.75
N ILE A 112 -2.21 -0.08 -12.58
CA ILE A 112 -1.27 0.45 -11.59
C ILE A 112 -0.64 1.73 -12.15
N GLN A 113 -0.84 2.85 -11.46
CA GLN A 113 -0.25 4.14 -11.80
C GLN A 113 0.53 4.69 -10.60
N ASP A 114 1.77 5.13 -10.80
CA ASP A 114 2.53 5.80 -9.72
C ASP A 114 1.93 7.18 -9.45
N LYS A 115 1.13 7.27 -8.37
CA LYS A 115 0.58 8.52 -7.84
C LYS A 115 1.37 9.06 -6.63
N CYS A 116 2.46 8.41 -6.21
CA CYS A 116 3.19 8.78 -4.98
C CYS A 116 3.84 10.17 -5.07
N ALA A 117 4.27 10.60 -6.26
CA ALA A 117 4.83 11.94 -6.45
C ALA A 117 3.81 13.06 -6.17
N ALA A 118 2.53 12.84 -6.46
CA ALA A 118 1.46 13.80 -6.22
C ALA A 118 1.15 13.95 -4.73
N VAL A 119 1.26 12.83 -4.00
CA VAL A 119 1.04 12.74 -2.55
C VAL A 119 2.15 13.43 -1.78
N HIS A 120 3.41 13.03 -2.00
CA HIS A 120 4.53 13.49 -1.17
C HIS A 120 4.86 14.97 -1.37
N LYS A 121 4.48 15.57 -2.51
CA LYS A 121 4.68 17.00 -2.77
C LYS A 121 3.89 17.93 -1.86
N LYS A 122 2.75 17.49 -1.31
CA LYS A 122 1.87 18.38 -0.53
C LYS A 122 1.94 18.18 0.98
N GLY A 123 2.45 17.04 1.47
CA GLY A 123 2.69 16.79 2.90
C GLY A 123 3.90 17.51 3.54
N ARG A 124 4.57 18.41 2.80
CA ARG A 124 5.71 19.22 3.25
C ARG A 124 5.36 20.70 3.50
N ARG A 125 4.07 21.04 3.62
CA ARG A 125 3.61 22.39 3.99
C ARG A 125 3.23 22.48 5.45
#